data_AF-A0A4Q7S225-F1
#
_entry.id   AF-A0A4Q7S225-F1
#
_cell.length_a   1.000
_cell.length_b   1.000
_cell.length_c   1.000
_cell.angle_alpha   90.00
_cell.angle_beta   90.00
_cell.angle_gamma   90.00
#
_symmetry.space_group_name_H-M   'P 1'
#
loop_
_entity.id
_entity.type
_entity.pdbx_description
1 polymer ?
#
loop_
_entity_poly.entity_id
_entity_poly.type
_entity_poly.pdbx_seq_one_letter_code
_entity_poly.pdbx_strand_id
1 'polypeptide(L)'
;MIGAIAAVQLGGCVAYYRVPSDAPFASVRLVSNTDERTTFSVLDPAKCPKPMPLVLAGTGKQLAAMGRDSDLGMAGESPEPPSRTRERKVMTGQRLYLAVTSYAAPPAEEMRCAVGVSFIPQANASYEIRYTRDDAAAHCAVRVQRLQRRADGSVGQAPEPTQQGFRALRAEYLCEGNAAAR
;
A
#
# COMPACT_ATOMS: atom_id res chain seq x y z
N MET A 1 40.13 30.03 18.42
CA MET A 1 39.89 29.03 17.36
C MET A 1 39.77 27.66 18.00
N ILE A 2 38.55 27.16 18.22
CA ILE A 2 38.28 25.73 18.50
C ILE A 2 36.98 25.42 17.75
N GLY A 3 37.03 24.34 16.97
CA GLY A 3 36.17 24.06 15.83
C GLY A 3 34.78 23.51 16.16
N ALA A 4 33.89 23.73 15.21
CA ALA A 4 32.55 23.18 15.15
C ALA A 4 32.57 21.68 14.87
N ILE A 5 31.66 20.94 15.52
CA ILE A 5 31.11 19.69 14.98
C ILE A 5 29.59 19.76 15.21
N ALA A 6 28.88 20.33 14.24
CA ALA A 6 27.44 20.17 14.14
C ALA A 6 27.17 18.78 13.56
N ALA A 7 26.85 17.82 14.41
CA ALA A 7 26.37 16.51 13.98
C ALA A 7 24.93 16.65 13.46
N VAL A 8 24.78 16.86 12.15
CA VAL A 8 23.49 16.73 11.48
C VAL A 8 23.20 15.24 11.35
N GLN A 9 22.48 14.67 12.32
CA GLN A 9 21.87 13.36 12.13
C GLN A 9 20.73 13.49 11.10
N LEU A 10 21.02 13.13 9.85
CA LEU A 10 20.01 12.90 8.82
C LEU A 10 19.30 11.56 9.09
N GLY A 11 18.59 11.48 10.21
CA GLY A 11 17.59 10.43 10.43
C GLY A 11 16.36 10.78 9.59
N GLY A 12 16.30 10.29 8.35
CA GLY A 12 15.16 10.53 7.48
C GLY A 12 13.87 9.99 8.13
N CYS A 13 13.00 10.89 8.57
CA CYS A 13 11.68 10.52 9.09
C CYS A 13 10.86 9.88 7.95
N VAL A 14 10.57 8.59 8.06
CA VAL A 14 9.59 7.93 7.17
C VAL A 14 8.22 8.52 7.44
N ALA A 15 7.59 9.08 6.41
CA ALA A 15 6.23 9.59 6.53
C ALA A 15 5.22 8.45 6.43
N TYR A 16 4.35 8.33 7.44
CA TYR A 16 3.33 7.28 7.51
C TYR A 16 1.97 7.82 7.06
N TYR A 17 1.24 7.01 6.30
CA TYR A 17 -0.15 7.26 6.01
C TYR A 17 -0.98 6.97 7.26
N ARG A 18 -1.87 7.90 7.63
CA ARG A 18 -2.78 7.76 8.77
C ARG A 18 -4.16 8.26 8.38
N VAL A 19 -5.17 7.53 8.80
CA VAL A 19 -6.56 7.98 8.77
C VAL A 19 -6.86 8.63 10.12
N PRO A 20 -7.38 9.87 10.17
CA PRO A 20 -7.83 10.48 11.42
C PRO A 20 -8.83 9.58 12.16
N SER A 21 -8.79 9.57 13.49
CA SER A 21 -9.56 8.61 14.31
C SER A 21 -11.07 8.74 14.16
N ASP A 22 -11.55 9.95 13.85
CA ASP A 22 -12.94 10.34 13.68
C ASP A 22 -13.40 10.36 12.20
N ALA A 23 -12.49 10.11 11.26
CA ALA A 23 -12.82 10.11 9.84
C ALA A 23 -13.49 8.80 9.40
N PRO A 24 -14.48 8.86 8.48
CA PRO A 24 -14.99 7.67 7.81
C PRO A 24 -13.88 6.91 7.10
N PHE A 25 -13.82 5.59 7.32
CA PHE A 25 -12.76 4.73 6.78
C PHE A 25 -13.32 3.51 6.04
N ALA A 26 -12.49 2.95 5.18
CA ALA A 26 -12.61 1.60 4.67
C ALA A 26 -11.48 0.74 5.25
N SER A 27 -11.74 -0.55 5.39
CA SER A 27 -10.72 -1.52 5.84
C SER A 27 -10.09 -2.17 4.64
N VAL A 28 -8.76 -2.19 4.59
CA VAL A 28 -8.01 -2.89 3.54
C VAL A 28 -7.13 -3.96 4.17
N ARG A 29 -7.08 -5.12 3.53
CA ARG A 29 -6.10 -6.17 3.78
C ARG A 29 -5.10 -6.17 2.65
N LEU A 30 -3.85 -5.90 2.98
CA LEU A 30 -2.70 -5.88 2.07
C LEU A 30 -2.05 -7.26 2.13
N VAL A 31 -1.97 -7.94 0.99
CA VAL A 31 -1.47 -9.32 0.89
C VAL A 31 -0.32 -9.38 -0.12
N SER A 32 0.75 -10.08 0.23
CA SER A 32 1.91 -10.34 -0.61
C SER A 32 2.13 -11.84 -0.75
N ASN A 33 2.50 -12.34 -1.95
CA ASN A 33 2.85 -13.76 -2.14
C ASN A 33 4.29 -14.11 -1.72
N THR A 34 5.03 -13.16 -1.15
CA THR A 34 6.45 -13.30 -0.78
C THR A 34 6.71 -12.82 0.65
N ASP A 35 7.70 -13.43 1.31
CA ASP A 35 8.26 -13.00 2.61
C ASP A 35 9.34 -11.92 2.48
N GLU A 36 9.70 -11.53 1.26
CA GLU A 36 10.63 -10.44 1.03
C GLU A 36 10.00 -9.09 1.33
N ARG A 37 10.86 -8.07 1.44
CA ARG A 37 10.45 -6.72 1.79
C ARG A 37 9.50 -6.17 0.73
N THR A 38 8.22 -6.03 1.09
CA THR A 38 7.20 -5.38 0.26
C THR A 38 6.61 -4.19 1.01
N THR A 39 6.66 -3.01 0.39
CA THR A 39 6.13 -1.76 0.94
C THR A 39 4.91 -1.32 0.14
N PHE A 40 3.85 -0.95 0.86
CA PHE A 40 2.63 -0.38 0.32
C PHE A 40 2.58 1.09 0.72
N SER A 41 2.58 2.00 -0.26
CA SER A 41 2.64 3.44 -0.04
C SER A 41 1.51 4.16 -0.76
N VAL A 42 0.90 5.14 -0.10
CA VAL A 42 -0.10 6.02 -0.70
C VAL A 42 0.59 7.23 -1.31
N LEU A 43 0.18 7.58 -2.52
CA LEU A 43 0.60 8.78 -3.23
C LEU A 43 -0.58 9.75 -3.35
N ASP A 44 -0.30 11.05 -3.19
CA ASP A 44 -1.31 12.10 -3.29
C ASP A 44 -1.08 12.92 -4.57
N PRO A 45 -1.92 12.78 -5.60
CA PRO A 45 -1.74 13.48 -6.86
C PRO A 45 -2.03 14.99 -6.75
N ALA A 46 -2.63 15.47 -5.66
CA ALA A 46 -2.74 16.91 -5.39
C ALA A 46 -1.39 17.55 -5.06
N LYS A 47 -0.38 16.74 -4.69
CA LYS A 47 1.00 17.17 -4.37
C LYS A 47 1.95 17.07 -5.56
N CYS A 48 1.42 16.95 -6.76
CA CYS A 48 2.21 17.01 -7.99
C CYS A 48 2.94 18.37 -8.12
N PRO A 49 4.14 18.40 -8.75
CA PRO A 49 4.76 17.32 -9.53
C PRO A 49 5.61 16.32 -8.72
N LYS A 50 5.82 16.54 -7.41
CA LYS A 50 6.70 15.72 -6.57
C LYS A 50 5.96 15.17 -5.35
N PRO A 51 4.99 14.25 -5.53
CA PRO A 51 4.25 13.67 -4.42
C PRO A 51 5.19 12.79 -3.58
N MET A 52 5.26 13.07 -2.28
CA MET A 52 6.01 12.24 -1.34
C MET A 52 5.19 11.01 -0.94
N PRO A 53 5.73 9.78 -1.04
CA PRO A 53 5.02 8.57 -0.65
C PRO A 53 4.81 8.52 0.86
N LEU A 54 3.58 8.22 1.27
CA LEU A 54 3.21 7.96 2.66
C LEU A 54 3.07 6.46 2.86
N VAL A 55 3.88 5.86 3.73
CA VAL A 55 3.87 4.40 3.93
C VAL A 55 2.58 3.99 4.65
N LEU A 56 1.79 3.13 4.01
CA LEU A 56 0.56 2.55 4.57
C LEU A 56 0.88 1.29 5.40
N ALA A 57 1.68 0.38 4.82
CA ALA A 57 2.15 -0.81 5.53
C ALA A 57 3.39 -1.41 4.85
N GLY A 58 3.98 -2.37 5.57
CA GLY A 58 5.02 -3.24 5.06
C GLY A 58 4.77 -4.70 5.42
N THR A 59 5.12 -5.60 4.51
CA THR A 59 5.17 -7.05 4.71
C THR A 59 6.60 -7.57 4.50
N GLY A 60 6.85 -8.79 4.95
CA GLY A 60 8.16 -9.45 4.94
C GLY A 60 8.90 -9.34 6.27
N LYS A 61 10.01 -10.07 6.38
CA LYS A 61 10.73 -10.31 7.65
C LYS A 61 11.27 -9.05 8.33
N GLN A 62 11.43 -7.94 7.61
CA GLN A 62 12.06 -6.71 8.12
C GLN A 62 11.09 -5.55 8.43
N LEU A 63 9.79 -5.66 8.12
CA LEU A 63 8.85 -4.53 8.20
C LEU A 63 7.87 -4.58 9.39
N ALA A 64 8.32 -5.13 10.53
CA ALA A 64 7.51 -5.27 11.75
C ALA A 64 7.24 -3.97 12.54
N ALA A 65 7.81 -2.82 12.13
CA ALA A 65 7.83 -1.61 12.97
C ALA A 65 6.60 -0.68 12.87
N MET A 66 5.61 -0.97 12.01
CA MET A 66 4.52 -0.03 11.71
C MET A 66 3.24 -0.21 12.55
N GLY A 67 3.28 -1.04 13.60
CA GLY A 67 2.11 -1.35 14.41
C GLY A 67 0.99 -2.07 13.65
N ARG A 68 -0.14 -2.27 14.31
CA ARG A 68 -1.36 -2.87 13.75
C ARG A 68 -2.54 -1.97 14.09
N ASP A 69 -3.45 -1.78 13.14
CA ASP A 69 -4.78 -1.28 13.46
C ASP A 69 -5.55 -2.42 14.11
N SER A 70 -6.22 -2.15 15.24
CA SER A 70 -7.10 -3.12 15.90
C SER A 70 -8.53 -3.01 15.35
N ASP A 71 -9.28 -4.11 15.46
CA ASP A 71 -10.75 -4.14 15.33
C ASP A 71 -11.32 -3.56 14.03
N LEU A 72 -10.68 -3.86 12.89
CA LEU A 72 -11.09 -3.37 11.58
C LEU A 72 -12.37 -4.00 11.02
N GLY A 73 -12.93 -5.00 11.72
CA GLY A 73 -14.20 -5.63 11.35
C GLY A 73 -14.23 -6.23 9.95
N MET A 74 -13.06 -6.66 9.43
CA MET A 74 -12.94 -7.11 8.06
C MET A 74 -13.80 -8.35 7.77
N ALA A 75 -14.31 -8.42 6.55
CA ALA A 75 -14.98 -9.63 6.07
C ALA A 75 -13.96 -10.77 5.85
N GLY A 76 -13.95 -11.73 6.78
CA GLY A 76 -13.09 -12.92 6.71
C GLY A 76 -11.71 -12.73 7.29
N GLU A 77 -10.87 -13.75 7.15
CA GLU A 77 -9.46 -13.76 7.54
C GLU A 77 -8.57 -14.12 6.34
N SER A 78 -7.30 -13.71 6.39
CA SER A 78 -6.33 -14.10 5.36
C SER A 78 -5.79 -15.49 5.68
N PRO A 79 -5.67 -16.39 4.70
CA PRO A 79 -4.93 -17.65 4.90
C PRO A 79 -3.41 -17.43 4.93
N GLU A 80 -2.93 -16.25 4.52
CA GLU A 80 -1.50 -15.92 4.49
C GLU A 80 -0.96 -15.66 5.89
N PRO A 81 0.31 -16.04 6.17
CA PRO A 81 0.93 -15.82 7.46
C PRO A 81 1.06 -14.33 7.79
N PRO A 82 1.21 -13.96 9.07
CA PRO A 82 1.43 -12.59 9.48
C PRO A 82 2.62 -11.90 8.81
N SER A 83 3.62 -12.62 8.28
CA SER A 83 4.69 -11.97 7.50
C SER A 83 4.20 -11.39 6.18
N ARG A 84 3.11 -11.92 5.60
CA ARG A 84 2.63 -11.64 4.24
C ARG A 84 1.33 -10.85 4.17
N THR A 85 0.74 -10.55 5.33
CA THR A 85 -0.55 -9.85 5.41
C THR A 85 -0.54 -8.73 6.45
N ARG A 86 -1.18 -7.61 6.11
CA ARG A 86 -1.40 -6.46 7.00
C ARG A 86 -2.77 -5.87 6.75
N GLU A 87 -3.50 -5.56 7.81
CA GLU A 87 -4.76 -4.82 7.69
C GLU A 87 -4.56 -3.36 8.12
N ARG A 88 -5.23 -2.45 7.40
CA ARG A 88 -5.12 -1.00 7.58
C ARG A 88 -6.43 -0.28 7.30
N LYS A 89 -6.58 0.91 7.90
CA LYS A 89 -7.59 1.90 7.48
C LYS A 89 -7.13 2.67 6.24
N VAL A 90 -8.07 3.01 5.37
CA VAL A 90 -7.89 3.99 4.28
C VAL A 90 -9.03 5.01 4.25
N MET A 91 -8.71 6.24 3.82
CA MET A 91 -9.71 7.27 3.56
C MET A 91 -10.71 6.82 2.47
N THR A 92 -11.92 7.35 2.53
CA THR A 92 -13.02 6.99 1.62
C THR A 92 -13.50 8.16 0.79
N GLY A 93 -14.27 7.87 -0.26
CA GLY A 93 -14.91 8.89 -1.10
C GLY A 93 -13.97 9.61 -2.08
N GLN A 94 -12.66 9.33 -2.02
CA GLN A 94 -11.67 9.83 -2.96
C GLN A 94 -10.85 8.67 -3.53
N ARG A 95 -10.29 8.87 -4.73
CA ARG A 95 -9.43 7.88 -5.37
C ARG A 95 -8.12 7.76 -4.59
N LEU A 96 -7.90 6.59 -4.01
CA LEU A 96 -6.65 6.21 -3.34
C LEU A 96 -5.65 5.74 -4.39
N TYR A 97 -4.43 6.30 -4.42
CA TYR A 97 -3.35 5.82 -5.29
C TYR A 97 -2.33 5.07 -4.45
N LEU A 98 -2.24 3.76 -4.65
CA LEU A 98 -1.36 2.87 -3.92
C LEU A 98 -0.21 2.40 -4.82
N ALA A 99 1.01 2.70 -4.42
CA ALA A 99 2.23 2.15 -4.99
C ALA A 99 2.71 0.97 -4.13
N VAL A 100 2.97 -0.17 -4.77
CA VAL A 100 3.58 -1.33 -4.13
C VAL A 100 4.98 -1.51 -4.68
N THR A 101 5.98 -1.68 -3.81
CA THR A 101 7.36 -1.97 -4.20
C THR A 101 7.87 -3.16 -3.40
N SER A 102 8.39 -4.18 -4.09
CA SER A 102 8.99 -5.37 -3.49
C SER A 102 10.39 -5.59 -4.05
N TYR A 103 11.27 -6.14 -3.23
CA TYR A 103 12.66 -6.46 -3.59
C TYR A 103 12.78 -7.97 -3.81
N ALA A 104 13.67 -8.37 -4.72
CA ALA A 104 14.02 -9.78 -4.89
C ALA A 104 14.75 -10.30 -3.64
N ALA A 105 14.77 -11.63 -3.50
CA ALA A 105 15.51 -12.28 -2.42
C ALA A 105 17.03 -12.15 -2.63
N PRO A 106 17.85 -12.24 -1.56
CA PRO A 106 19.29 -12.37 -1.69
C PRO A 106 19.69 -13.50 -2.64
N PRO A 107 20.73 -13.33 -3.47
CA PRO A 107 21.66 -12.19 -3.53
C PRO A 107 21.22 -11.05 -4.47
N ALA A 108 20.04 -11.13 -5.09
CA ALA A 108 19.61 -10.20 -6.15
C ALA A 108 18.85 -8.96 -5.62
N GLU A 109 19.15 -8.48 -4.41
CA GLU A 109 18.36 -7.43 -3.71
C GLU A 109 18.27 -6.10 -4.49
N GLU A 110 19.13 -5.88 -5.48
CA GLU A 110 19.09 -4.73 -6.38
C GLU A 110 17.89 -4.77 -7.34
N MET A 111 17.36 -5.96 -7.63
CA MET A 111 16.16 -6.15 -8.43
C MET A 111 14.92 -5.83 -7.60
N ARG A 112 14.08 -4.95 -8.15
CA ARG A 112 12.81 -4.57 -7.52
C ARG A 112 11.69 -4.58 -8.53
N CYS A 113 10.52 -5.04 -8.08
CA CYS A 113 9.29 -4.89 -8.83
C CYS A 113 8.39 -3.87 -8.15
N ALA A 114 7.76 -3.03 -8.96
CA ALA A 114 6.84 -2.04 -8.45
C ALA A 114 5.68 -1.80 -9.41
N VAL A 115 4.49 -1.70 -8.83
CA VAL A 115 3.23 -1.57 -9.56
C VAL A 115 2.29 -0.67 -8.77
N GLY A 116 1.53 0.14 -9.48
CA GLY A 116 0.57 1.07 -8.91
C GLY A 116 -0.87 0.61 -9.17
N VAL A 117 -1.73 0.81 -8.20
CA VAL A 117 -3.18 0.66 -8.35
C VAL A 117 -3.91 1.79 -7.70
N SER A 118 -4.99 2.24 -8.31
CA SER A 118 -5.91 3.19 -7.71
C SER A 118 -7.33 2.68 -7.76
N PHE A 119 -8.13 3.07 -6.77
CA PHE A 119 -9.56 2.75 -6.69
C PHE A 119 -10.23 3.76 -5.74
N ILE A 120 -11.56 3.76 -5.64
CA ILE A 120 -12.32 4.63 -4.76
C ILE A 120 -12.91 3.80 -3.61
N PRO A 121 -12.30 3.83 -2.40
CA PRO A 121 -12.83 3.10 -1.25
C PRO A 121 -14.16 3.68 -0.78
N GLN A 122 -15.11 2.80 -0.44
CA GLN A 122 -16.41 3.17 0.14
C GLN A 122 -16.37 3.06 1.67
N ALA A 123 -17.05 3.97 2.37
CA ALA A 123 -17.18 3.92 3.83
C ALA A 123 -17.68 2.56 4.33
N ASN A 124 -17.03 2.05 5.39
CA ASN A 124 -17.35 0.77 6.03
C ASN A 124 -17.24 -0.47 5.13
N ALA A 125 -16.64 -0.34 3.94
CA ALA A 125 -16.36 -1.47 3.06
C ALA A 125 -15.03 -2.15 3.42
N SER A 126 -14.92 -3.43 3.07
CA SER A 126 -13.70 -4.23 3.21
C SER A 126 -13.11 -4.54 1.84
N TYR A 127 -11.79 -4.44 1.71
CA TYR A 127 -11.07 -4.75 0.46
C TYR A 127 -9.85 -5.63 0.72
N GLU A 128 -9.53 -6.52 -0.21
CA GLU A 128 -8.22 -7.18 -0.29
C GLU A 128 -7.43 -6.56 -1.43
N ILE A 129 -6.22 -6.10 -1.13
CA ILE A 129 -5.23 -5.64 -2.10
C ILE A 129 -4.13 -6.67 -2.16
N ARG A 130 -4.15 -7.48 -3.21
CA ARG A 130 -3.24 -8.61 -3.41
C ARG A 130 -2.15 -8.24 -4.39
N TYR A 131 -0.92 -8.20 -3.88
CA TYR A 131 0.30 -8.07 -4.64
C TYR A 131 0.89 -9.45 -4.92
N THR A 132 1.29 -9.67 -6.17
CA THR A 132 1.96 -10.90 -6.61
C THR A 132 3.17 -10.56 -7.45
N ARG A 133 4.26 -11.28 -7.25
CA ARG A 133 5.45 -11.21 -8.11
C ARG A 133 6.02 -12.59 -8.41
N ASP A 134 6.84 -12.67 -9.45
CA ASP A 134 7.76 -13.79 -9.63
C ASP A 134 8.94 -13.71 -8.65
N ASP A 135 9.71 -14.79 -8.52
CA ASP A 135 10.80 -14.90 -7.56
C ASP A 135 11.93 -13.89 -7.84
N ALA A 136 12.19 -13.62 -9.12
CA ALA A 136 13.20 -12.66 -9.59
C ALA A 136 12.79 -11.19 -9.39
N ALA A 137 11.53 -10.93 -8.99
CA ALA A 137 10.94 -9.59 -8.99
C ALA A 137 11.06 -8.86 -10.34
N ALA A 138 11.02 -9.59 -11.44
CA ALA A 138 11.02 -9.05 -12.80
C ALA A 138 9.60 -8.66 -13.24
N HIS A 139 8.61 -9.47 -12.85
CA HIS A 139 7.20 -9.22 -13.12
C HIS A 139 6.38 -9.20 -11.82
N CYS A 140 5.47 -8.23 -11.73
CA CYS A 140 4.52 -8.15 -10.64
C CYS A 140 3.20 -7.53 -11.07
N ALA A 141 2.17 -7.84 -10.30
CA ALA A 141 0.83 -7.35 -10.47
C ALA A 141 0.22 -7.02 -9.11
N VAL A 142 -0.81 -6.18 -9.14
CA VAL A 142 -1.63 -5.89 -7.97
C VAL A 142 -3.09 -5.90 -8.39
N ARG A 143 -3.95 -6.43 -7.54
CA ARG A 143 -5.39 -6.45 -7.72
C ARG A 143 -6.10 -6.05 -6.44
N VAL A 144 -7.23 -5.38 -6.60
CA VAL A 144 -8.12 -4.95 -5.53
C VAL A 144 -9.42 -5.73 -5.68
N GLN A 145 -9.82 -6.39 -4.61
CA GLN A 145 -11.08 -7.12 -4.53
C GLN A 145 -11.89 -6.55 -3.39
N ARG A 146 -13.18 -6.34 -3.61
CA ARG A 146 -14.13 -6.06 -2.55
C ARG A 146 -14.45 -7.35 -1.82
N LEU A 147 -14.36 -7.32 -0.49
CA LEU A 147 -14.73 -8.40 0.40
C LEU A 147 -16.13 -8.13 0.97
N GLN A 148 -17.00 -9.13 0.93
CA GLN A 148 -18.35 -9.03 1.48
C GLN A 148 -18.71 -10.31 2.23
N ARG A 149 -19.14 -10.18 3.48
CA ARG A 149 -19.71 -11.31 4.22
C ARG A 149 -21.06 -11.66 3.60
N ARG A 150 -21.25 -12.93 3.26
CA ARG A 150 -22.52 -13.47 2.77
C ARG A 150 -23.40 -13.93 3.94
N ALA A 151 -24.67 -14.17 3.65
CA ALA A 151 -25.65 -14.61 4.66
C ALA A 151 -25.31 -15.96 5.30
N ASP A 152 -24.58 -16.83 4.57
CA ASP A 152 -24.08 -18.12 5.06
C ASP A 152 -22.79 -18.01 5.90
N GLY A 153 -22.33 -16.79 6.18
CA GLY A 153 -21.08 -16.53 6.90
C GLY A 153 -19.82 -16.64 6.03
N SER A 154 -19.92 -17.09 4.78
CA SER A 154 -18.80 -17.13 3.84
C SER A 154 -18.37 -15.72 3.40
N VAL A 155 -17.17 -15.62 2.84
CA VAL A 155 -16.63 -14.36 2.34
C VAL A 155 -16.69 -14.38 0.82
N GLY A 156 -17.48 -13.48 0.26
CA GLY A 156 -17.47 -13.17 -1.16
C GLY A 156 -16.34 -12.24 -1.52
N GLN A 157 -15.75 -12.48 -2.68
CA GLN A 157 -14.77 -11.62 -3.31
C GLN A 157 -15.28 -11.22 -4.68
N ALA A 158 -15.25 -9.93 -4.99
CA ALA A 158 -15.54 -9.41 -6.32
C ALA A 158 -14.42 -8.44 -6.74
N PRO A 159 -14.05 -8.35 -8.03
CA PRO A 159 -13.16 -7.30 -8.50
C PRO A 159 -13.68 -5.91 -8.12
N GLU A 160 -12.80 -5.00 -7.72
CA GLU A 160 -13.19 -3.61 -7.46
C GLU A 160 -13.35 -2.85 -8.80
N PRO A 161 -14.59 -2.44 -9.19
CA PRO A 161 -14.86 -1.92 -10.52
C PRO A 161 -14.16 -0.58 -10.81
N THR A 162 -13.80 0.19 -9.78
CA THR A 162 -13.10 1.47 -9.96
C THR A 162 -11.58 1.33 -10.09
N GLN A 163 -11.07 0.10 -10.08
CA GLN A 163 -9.65 -0.20 -10.14
C GLN A 163 -9.01 0.30 -11.44
N GLN A 164 -7.90 1.04 -11.32
CA GLN A 164 -7.05 1.45 -12.44
C GLN A 164 -5.59 1.21 -12.09
N GLY A 165 -4.84 0.57 -12.99
CA GLY A 165 -3.40 0.36 -12.83
C GLY A 165 -2.60 1.59 -13.24
N PHE A 166 -1.45 1.81 -12.60
CA PHE A 166 -0.46 2.80 -13.02
C PHE A 166 0.97 2.31 -12.72
N ARG A 167 1.98 3.00 -13.23
CA ARG A 167 3.39 2.66 -13.00
C ARG A 167 3.91 3.37 -11.74
N ALA A 168 4.15 2.61 -10.67
CA ALA A 168 4.45 3.15 -9.34
C ALA A 168 5.80 3.88 -9.18
N LEU A 169 6.82 3.56 -9.98
CA LEU A 169 8.18 4.11 -9.80
C LEU A 169 8.41 5.48 -10.43
N ARG A 170 7.39 6.06 -11.05
CA ARG A 170 7.50 7.32 -11.81
C ARG A 170 6.34 8.21 -11.47
N ALA A 171 6.62 9.28 -10.71
CA ALA A 171 5.63 10.27 -10.30
C ALA A 171 4.96 10.93 -11.51
N GLU A 172 5.65 10.94 -12.64
CA GLU A 172 5.16 11.45 -13.92
C GLU A 172 3.87 10.75 -14.32
N TYR A 173 3.77 9.41 -14.21
CA TYR A 173 2.53 8.70 -14.58
C TYR A 173 1.35 8.96 -13.65
N LEU A 174 1.64 9.36 -12.40
CA LEU A 174 0.60 9.83 -11.49
C LEU A 174 0.16 11.26 -11.82
N CYS A 175 1.12 12.12 -12.16
CA CYS A 175 0.90 13.56 -12.36
C CYS A 175 0.39 13.92 -13.76
N GLU A 176 0.74 13.16 -14.80
CA GLU A 176 0.26 13.32 -16.18
C GLU A 176 -1.25 13.10 -16.28
N GLY A 177 -1.79 12.09 -15.57
CA GLY A 177 -3.24 11.85 -15.50
C GLY A 177 -4.02 12.98 -14.83
N ASN A 178 -3.35 13.83 -14.03
CA ASN A 178 -3.94 14.98 -13.34
C ASN A 178 -3.79 16.29 -14.14
N ALA A 179 -2.81 16.37 -15.05
CA ALA A 179 -2.64 17.52 -15.93
C ALA A 179 -3.72 17.59 -17.02
N ALA A 180 -4.31 16.45 -17.41
CA ALA A 180 -5.43 16.39 -18.34
C ALA A 180 -6.82 16.64 -17.70
N ALA A 181 -6.88 16.76 -16.36
CA ALA A 181 -8.11 16.98 -15.60
C ALA A 181 -8.25 18.43 -15.05
N ARG A 182 -7.34 19.32 -15.44
CA ARG A 182 -7.40 20.77 -15.20
C ARG A 182 -7.61 21.48 -16.53
#